data_AF-A0A382C1E6-F1
#
_entry.id   AF-A0A382C1E6-F1
#
_cell.length_a   1.000
_cell.length_b   1.000
_cell.length_c   1.000
_cell.angle_alpha   90.00
_cell.angle_beta   90.00
_cell.angle_gamma   90.00
#
_symmetry.space_group_name_H-M   'P 1'
#
loop_
_entity.id
_entity.type
_entity.pdbx_description
1 polymer ?
#
loop_
_entity_poly.entity_id
_entity_poly.type
_entity_poly.pdbx_seq_one_letter_code
_entity_poly.pdbx_strand_id
1 'polypeptide(L)'
;VKNFILFAIITVCNAQLTLNHNGLIREYYVSYPEGVTEPCPLIINMHGFGSNALEQQVYSGMNPYALDSNMAVVYPEGINNSWNVGTFWDNNDIDDIGFISALIDSVAEDFIIDLDRVYACGMSNGGYMAYELACELSHKIAAFGSVTGNFMLNDNQECDDFREIPILHAHGTMDYIVPYDYSFDGSLYIVESITYWQGYNNLTYELIDTIPDIDNTDNSYVEKFTYYNDYSSTEFVHFRVYGGGHQWFGSIIADWVIFQLGNNNHDININEELINFFLKYKLSDFIVTDMSTVSNVEIPNGYKLYQNYPNPFNPATTIAYKLPANASVNITIYNIIGRRIRTLVNNEQTAGFRTVFWDGSNDMGLPVSPGLYLYTIIAGNFIQTKKMVFLK
;
A
#
# COMPACT_ATOMS: atom_id res chain seq x y z
N VAL A 1 53.98 18.03 22.07
CA VAL A 1 53.34 18.47 20.81
C VAL A 1 52.90 17.24 20.05
N LYS A 2 51.63 16.87 20.14
CA LYS A 2 51.01 15.87 19.27
C LYS A 2 49.71 16.51 18.78
N ASN A 3 49.68 16.81 17.49
CA ASN A 3 48.57 17.45 16.81
C ASN A 3 47.34 16.55 16.87
N PHE A 4 46.22 17.10 17.32
CA PHE A 4 44.91 16.56 17.00
C PHE A 4 44.53 17.08 15.62
N ILE A 5 44.46 16.17 14.65
CA ILE A 5 43.73 16.42 13.41
C ILE A 5 42.28 16.09 13.75
N LEU A 6 41.44 17.12 13.79
CA LEU A 6 40.00 16.98 13.93
C LEU A 6 39.45 16.52 12.58
N PHE A 7 39.20 15.22 12.43
CA PHE A 7 38.22 14.76 11.45
C PHE A 7 36.86 14.81 12.16
N ALA A 8 35.97 15.66 11.67
CA ALA A 8 34.55 15.56 12.02
C ALA A 8 34.04 14.25 11.42
N ILE A 9 33.99 13.20 12.23
CA ILE A 9 33.25 11.99 11.89
C ILE A 9 31.80 12.32 12.23
N ILE A 10 30.95 12.44 11.22
CA ILE A 10 29.50 12.44 11.38
C ILE A 10 29.16 11.05 11.94
N THR A 11 28.89 10.97 13.23
CA THR A 11 28.54 9.72 13.89
C THR A 11 27.05 9.48 13.72
N VAL A 12 26.65 9.04 12.53
CA VAL A 12 25.31 8.48 12.33
C VAL A 12 25.09 7.42 13.41
N CYS A 13 24.12 7.66 14.30
CA CYS A 13 23.77 6.71 15.35
C CYS A 13 23.06 5.54 14.68
N ASN A 14 23.83 4.50 14.32
CA ASN A 14 23.31 3.20 13.93
C ASN A 14 23.31 2.32 15.17
N ALA A 15 22.12 2.00 15.69
CA ALA A 15 21.95 1.14 16.84
C ALA A 15 21.36 -0.20 16.42
N GLN A 16 22.03 -1.30 16.77
CA GLN A 16 21.45 -2.64 16.70
C GLN A 16 20.70 -2.90 18.01
N LEU A 17 19.43 -3.24 17.90
CA LEU A 17 18.52 -3.43 19.02
C LEU A 17 17.78 -4.76 18.86
N THR A 18 17.20 -5.23 19.96
CA THR A 18 16.41 -6.47 19.95
C THR A 18 15.17 -6.29 20.80
N LEU A 19 14.09 -6.98 20.41
CA LEU A 19 12.87 -7.06 21.19
C LEU A 19 12.38 -8.51 21.25
N ASN A 20 11.67 -8.89 22.32
CA ASN A 20 11.04 -10.21 22.41
C ASN A 20 9.59 -10.12 21.96
N HIS A 21 9.25 -10.80 20.86
CA HIS A 21 7.89 -10.91 20.35
C HIS A 21 7.45 -12.37 20.36
N ASN A 22 6.42 -12.70 21.14
CA ASN A 22 5.88 -14.07 21.26
C ASN A 22 6.93 -15.15 21.60
N GLY A 23 7.97 -14.79 22.36
CA GLY A 23 9.05 -15.72 22.75
C GLY A 23 10.20 -15.81 21.75
N LEU A 24 10.14 -15.07 20.64
CA LEU A 24 11.21 -14.94 19.66
C LEU A 24 11.97 -13.63 19.88
N ILE A 25 13.30 -13.71 19.87
CA ILE A 25 14.15 -12.51 19.84
C ILE A 25 14.17 -12.00 18.40
N ARG A 26 13.68 -10.78 18.21
CA ARG A 26 13.64 -10.08 16.92
C ARG A 26 14.67 -8.97 16.93
N GLU A 27 15.46 -8.88 15.87
CA GLU A 27 16.53 -7.90 15.71
C GLU A 27 16.09 -6.78 14.77
N TYR A 28 16.59 -5.57 15.00
CA TYR A 28 16.39 -4.43 14.12
C TYR A 28 17.51 -3.40 14.28
N TYR A 29 17.66 -2.55 13.26
CA TYR A 29 18.65 -1.49 13.22
C TYR A 29 17.98 -0.13 13.08
N VAL A 30 18.35 0.83 13.91
CA VAL A 30 17.80 2.20 13.85
C VAL A 30 18.88 3.17 13.41
N SER A 31 18.53 4.00 12.42
CA SER A 31 19.26 5.19 12.01
C SER A 31 18.46 6.42 12.43
N TYR A 32 19.01 7.21 13.35
CA TYR A 32 18.30 8.33 13.97
C TYR A 32 19.02 9.67 13.73
N PRO A 33 18.31 10.77 13.43
CA PRO A 33 18.96 12.07 13.18
C PRO A 33 19.70 12.59 14.42
N GLU A 34 20.80 13.30 14.21
CA GLU A 34 21.53 13.94 15.32
C GLU A 34 20.83 15.22 15.79
N GLY A 35 20.90 15.53 17.08
CA GLY A 35 20.43 16.82 17.63
C GLY A 35 18.91 17.01 17.65
N VAL A 36 18.13 15.93 17.52
CA VAL A 36 16.67 15.98 17.54
C VAL A 36 16.15 16.49 18.89
N THR A 37 15.32 17.52 18.83
CA THR A 37 14.66 18.14 20.00
C THR A 37 13.14 18.05 19.96
N GLU A 38 12.59 17.71 18.79
CA GLU A 38 11.15 17.56 18.53
C GLU A 38 10.89 16.19 17.88
N PRO A 39 9.69 15.59 18.06
CA PRO A 39 9.36 14.30 17.46
C PRO A 39 9.58 14.25 15.94
N CYS A 40 10.34 13.26 15.47
CA CYS A 40 10.62 13.05 14.06
C CYS A 40 9.81 11.87 13.48
N PRO A 41 9.49 11.88 12.17
CA PRO A 41 8.85 10.74 11.52
C PRO A 41 9.71 9.47 11.56
N LEU A 42 9.07 8.31 11.43
CA LEU A 42 9.74 7.01 11.36
C LEU A 42 9.40 6.31 10.02
N ILE A 43 10.43 5.83 9.32
CA ILE A 43 10.28 4.93 8.18
C ILE A 43 10.71 3.52 8.59
N ILE A 44 9.85 2.53 8.37
CA ILE A 44 10.18 1.11 8.49
C ILE A 44 10.56 0.61 7.10
N ASN A 45 11.79 0.17 6.89
CA ASN A 45 12.30 -0.26 5.59
C ASN A 45 12.71 -1.74 5.61
N MET A 46 11.90 -2.59 4.96
CA MET A 46 11.95 -4.05 5.06
C MET A 46 12.71 -4.67 3.88
N HIS A 47 13.56 -5.66 4.20
CA HIS A 47 14.39 -6.37 3.23
C HIS A 47 13.58 -7.37 2.38
N GLY A 48 14.14 -7.75 1.22
CA GLY A 48 13.59 -8.82 0.36
C GLY A 48 13.92 -10.23 0.86
N PHE A 49 13.30 -11.24 0.23
CA PHE A 49 13.48 -12.65 0.60
C PHE A 49 14.93 -13.10 0.40
N GLY A 50 15.49 -13.79 1.39
CA GLY A 50 16.88 -14.25 1.41
C GLY A 50 17.91 -13.17 1.74
N SER A 51 17.50 -11.92 1.96
CA SER A 51 18.34 -10.81 2.43
C SER A 51 18.16 -10.56 3.92
N ASN A 52 18.75 -9.49 4.46
CA ASN A 52 18.68 -9.11 5.88
C ASN A 52 18.60 -7.58 6.03
N ALA A 53 18.35 -7.12 7.26
CA ALA A 53 18.18 -5.72 7.60
C ALA A 53 19.39 -4.85 7.21
N LEU A 54 20.61 -5.34 7.44
CA LEU A 54 21.84 -4.60 7.12
C LEU A 54 22.07 -4.51 5.62
N GLU A 55 21.82 -5.60 4.89
CA GLU A 55 21.86 -5.60 3.42
C GLU A 55 20.84 -4.62 2.85
N GLN A 56 19.60 -4.58 3.35
CA GLN A 56 18.59 -3.63 2.90
C GLN A 56 18.98 -2.18 3.22
N GLN A 57 19.55 -1.93 4.41
CA GLN A 57 20.05 -0.61 4.76
C GLN A 57 21.12 -0.11 3.77
N VAL A 58 22.08 -0.98 3.45
CA VAL A 58 23.17 -0.67 2.53
C VAL A 58 22.65 -0.54 1.09
N TYR A 59 21.82 -1.49 0.65
CA TYR A 59 21.33 -1.60 -0.71
C TYR A 59 20.32 -0.50 -1.06
N SER A 60 19.36 -0.19 -0.19
CA SER A 60 18.47 0.96 -0.41
C SER A 60 19.20 2.30 -0.30
N GLY A 61 20.19 2.38 0.60
CA GLY A 61 20.94 3.61 0.84
C GLY A 61 20.06 4.77 1.35
N MET A 62 18.95 4.46 2.03
CA MET A 62 17.92 5.45 2.41
C MET A 62 18.38 6.44 3.47
N ASN A 63 19.32 6.05 4.34
CA ASN A 63 19.78 6.86 5.48
C ASN A 63 20.09 8.33 5.15
N PRO A 64 20.99 8.67 4.20
CA PRO A 64 21.30 10.07 3.89
C PRO A 64 20.05 10.88 3.55
N TYR A 65 19.11 10.33 2.78
CA TYR A 65 17.89 11.03 2.37
C TYR A 65 16.93 11.26 3.54
N ALA A 66 16.70 10.22 4.35
CA ALA A 66 15.77 10.28 5.47
C ALA A 66 16.30 11.18 6.60
N LEU A 67 17.59 11.04 6.95
CA LEU A 67 18.21 11.82 8.01
C LEU A 67 18.32 13.31 7.65
N ASP A 68 18.62 13.64 6.39
CA ASP A 68 18.61 15.03 5.90
C ASP A 68 17.20 15.65 5.94
N SER A 69 16.16 14.81 5.84
CA SER A 69 14.75 15.19 6.00
C SER A 69 14.27 15.14 7.46
N ASN A 70 15.18 14.95 8.42
CA ASN A 70 14.89 14.77 9.85
C ASN A 70 13.87 13.66 10.10
N MET A 71 14.08 12.49 9.48
CA MET A 71 13.30 11.26 9.67
C MET A 71 14.21 10.15 10.20
N ALA A 72 13.71 9.38 11.15
CA ALA A 72 14.35 8.14 11.56
C ALA A 72 14.02 7.01 10.58
N VAL A 73 14.94 6.05 10.44
CA VAL A 73 14.71 4.82 9.67
C VAL A 73 14.99 3.61 10.55
N VAL A 74 14.09 2.64 10.55
CA VAL A 74 14.29 1.33 11.17
C VAL A 74 14.30 0.24 10.11
N TYR A 75 15.29 -0.65 10.19
CA TYR A 75 15.46 -1.81 9.34
C TYR A 75 15.27 -3.07 10.20
N PRO A 76 14.10 -3.71 10.14
CA PRO A 76 13.83 -4.90 10.92
C PRO A 76 14.32 -6.19 10.23
N GLU A 77 14.70 -7.18 11.05
CA GLU A 77 15.14 -8.50 10.57
C GLU A 77 13.96 -9.50 10.54
N GLY A 78 13.70 -10.06 9.36
CA GLY A 78 12.78 -11.16 9.15
C GLY A 78 13.38 -12.49 9.64
N ILE A 79 12.56 -13.35 10.24
CA ILE A 79 13.03 -14.67 10.67
C ILE A 79 13.30 -15.54 9.43
N ASN A 80 14.43 -16.24 9.42
CA ASN A 80 14.91 -17.00 8.26
C ASN A 80 15.03 -16.14 6.99
N ASN A 81 15.35 -14.85 7.13
CA ASN A 81 15.54 -13.93 6.01
C ASN A 81 14.27 -13.79 5.15
N SER A 82 13.09 -13.84 5.78
CA SER A 82 11.79 -13.81 5.12
C SER A 82 10.75 -13.07 5.96
N TRP A 83 9.74 -12.53 5.29
CA TRP A 83 8.50 -12.02 5.87
C TRP A 83 7.35 -12.97 5.52
N ASN A 84 6.51 -13.29 6.50
CA ASN A 84 5.27 -14.03 6.29
C ASN A 84 4.25 -13.15 5.56
N VAL A 85 4.09 -13.40 4.26
CA VAL A 85 3.18 -12.64 3.37
C VAL A 85 2.18 -13.56 2.67
N GLY A 86 2.00 -14.78 3.20
CA GLY A 86 1.04 -15.78 2.72
C GLY A 86 1.34 -16.38 1.35
N THR A 87 2.56 -16.23 0.86
CA THR A 87 3.02 -16.82 -0.40
C THR A 87 3.50 -18.26 -0.21
N PHE A 88 3.49 -19.07 -1.26
CA PHE A 88 3.96 -20.46 -1.14
C PHE A 88 5.48 -20.57 -0.87
N TRP A 89 6.24 -19.50 -1.12
CA TRP A 89 7.70 -19.50 -1.10
C TRP A 89 8.31 -18.92 0.19
N ASP A 90 7.57 -18.11 0.96
CA ASP A 90 8.05 -17.57 2.24
C ASP A 90 8.21 -18.67 3.31
N ASN A 91 7.40 -19.73 3.21
CA ASN A 91 7.42 -20.97 4.00
C ASN A 91 7.60 -20.75 5.51
N ASN A 92 6.92 -19.74 6.07
CA ASN A 92 6.89 -19.50 7.50
C ASN A 92 5.56 -18.87 7.94
N ASP A 93 5.17 -19.13 9.19
CA ASP A 93 3.92 -18.67 9.80
C ASP A 93 4.19 -17.63 10.91
N ILE A 94 5.32 -16.92 10.81
CA ILE A 94 5.77 -15.97 11.83
C ILE A 94 4.82 -14.78 11.88
N ASP A 95 4.50 -14.33 13.09
CA ASP A 95 3.70 -13.13 13.34
C ASP A 95 4.53 -11.87 13.10
N ASP A 96 4.73 -11.53 11.83
CA ASP A 96 5.49 -10.34 11.43
C ASP A 96 4.67 -9.05 11.58
N ILE A 97 3.35 -9.10 11.39
CA ILE A 97 2.48 -7.94 11.63
C ILE A 97 2.54 -7.51 13.10
N GLY A 98 2.39 -8.45 14.02
CA GLY A 98 2.51 -8.21 15.46
C GLY A 98 3.92 -7.74 15.85
N PHE A 99 4.96 -8.29 15.22
CA PHE A 99 6.33 -7.84 15.44
C PHE A 99 6.53 -6.38 14.99
N ILE A 100 6.12 -6.01 13.79
CA ILE A 100 6.26 -4.62 13.30
C ILE A 100 5.45 -3.66 14.17
N SER A 101 4.27 -4.07 14.63
CA SER A 101 3.48 -3.30 15.61
C SER A 101 4.23 -3.05 16.92
N ALA A 102 4.87 -4.08 17.48
CA ALA A 102 5.67 -3.99 18.71
C ALA A 102 6.99 -3.23 18.50
N LEU A 103 7.57 -3.33 17.30
CA LEU A 103 8.76 -2.59 16.90
C LEU A 103 8.53 -1.08 16.91
N ILE A 104 7.40 -0.61 16.34
CA ILE A 104 7.04 0.81 16.36
C ILE A 104 7.00 1.33 17.80
N ASP A 105 6.35 0.59 18.70
CA ASP A 105 6.24 0.96 20.11
C ASP A 105 7.64 0.97 20.78
N SER A 106 8.46 -0.05 20.53
CA SER A 106 9.83 -0.14 21.07
C SER A 106 10.72 1.01 20.60
N VAL A 107 10.67 1.40 19.32
CA VAL A 107 11.45 2.52 18.80
C VAL A 107 10.97 3.84 19.40
N ALA A 108 9.66 4.02 19.62
CA ALA A 108 9.12 5.22 20.25
C ALA A 108 9.40 5.32 21.77
N GLU A 109 9.73 4.21 22.43
CA GLU A 109 10.20 4.21 23.83
C GLU A 109 11.65 4.70 23.93
N ASP A 110 12.50 4.31 22.97
CA ASP A 110 13.94 4.61 22.97
C ASP A 110 14.29 5.95 22.27
N PHE A 111 13.44 6.41 21.34
CA PHE A 111 13.67 7.57 20.49
C PHE A 111 12.47 8.54 20.45
N ILE A 112 12.71 9.82 20.16
CA ILE A 112 11.64 10.83 20.10
C ILE A 112 10.95 10.75 18.73
N ILE A 113 10.00 9.83 18.61
CA ILE A 113 9.25 9.56 17.37
C ILE A 113 7.90 10.26 17.36
N ASP A 114 7.54 10.81 16.21
CA ASP A 114 6.19 11.25 15.91
C ASP A 114 5.35 10.06 15.41
N LEU A 115 4.57 9.47 16.32
CA LEU A 115 3.69 8.34 16.01
C LEU A 115 2.55 8.69 15.04
N ASP A 116 2.31 9.97 14.77
CA ASP A 116 1.38 10.40 13.73
C ASP A 116 1.99 10.32 12.32
N ARG A 117 3.31 10.14 12.23
CA ARG A 117 4.10 10.09 10.99
C ARG A 117 5.01 8.86 10.97
N VAL A 118 4.39 7.68 11.05
CA VAL A 118 5.05 6.39 10.82
C VAL A 118 4.72 5.92 9.41
N TYR A 119 5.71 5.44 8.67
CA TYR A 119 5.59 4.96 7.30
C TYR A 119 6.24 3.59 7.17
N ALA A 120 5.77 2.77 6.23
CA ALA A 120 6.39 1.49 5.93
C ALA A 120 6.70 1.35 4.45
N CYS A 121 7.85 0.79 4.15
CA CYS A 121 8.22 0.38 2.81
C CYS A 121 9.10 -0.86 2.82
N GLY A 122 9.31 -1.43 1.64
CA GLY A 122 10.29 -2.48 1.47
C GLY A 122 10.48 -2.88 0.02
N MET A 123 11.47 -3.73 -0.18
CA MET A 123 11.78 -4.30 -1.49
C MET A 123 11.28 -5.74 -1.60
N SER A 124 10.78 -6.15 -2.76
CA SER A 124 10.47 -7.57 -3.02
C SER A 124 9.51 -8.12 -1.94
N ASN A 125 9.86 -9.21 -1.24
CA ASN A 125 9.11 -9.70 -0.07
C ASN A 125 8.82 -8.63 1.01
N GLY A 126 9.72 -7.68 1.25
CA GLY A 126 9.46 -6.52 2.11
C GLY A 126 8.45 -5.53 1.50
N GLY A 127 8.35 -5.46 0.17
CA GLY A 127 7.31 -4.71 -0.54
C GLY A 127 5.95 -5.41 -0.47
N TYR A 128 5.92 -6.75 -0.50
CA TYR A 128 4.71 -7.53 -0.17
C TYR A 128 4.30 -7.24 1.28
N MET A 129 5.25 -7.28 2.22
CA MET A 129 5.00 -6.97 3.62
C MET A 129 4.47 -5.55 3.82
N ALA A 130 4.91 -4.57 3.02
CA ALA A 130 4.34 -3.22 3.07
C ALA A 130 2.85 -3.17 2.69
N TYR A 131 2.40 -4.02 1.75
CA TYR A 131 0.98 -4.18 1.46
C TYR A 131 0.23 -4.91 2.58
N GLU A 132 0.81 -5.96 3.17
CA GLU A 132 0.21 -6.65 4.31
C GLU A 132 -0.03 -5.68 5.48
N LEU A 133 0.97 -4.85 5.79
CA LEU A 133 0.85 -3.78 6.80
C LEU A 133 -0.18 -2.72 6.41
N ALA A 134 -0.39 -2.46 5.12
CA ALA A 134 -1.41 -1.54 4.65
C ALA A 134 -2.82 -2.00 5.01
N CYS A 135 -3.05 -3.32 5.07
CA CYS A 135 -4.33 -3.90 5.45
C CYS A 135 -4.48 -4.17 6.95
N GLU A 136 -3.41 -4.57 7.65
CA GLU A 136 -3.54 -5.05 9.04
C GLU A 136 -2.96 -4.09 10.08
N LEU A 137 -2.22 -3.06 9.63
CA LEU A 137 -1.55 -2.10 10.52
C LEU A 137 -1.74 -0.63 10.10
N SER A 138 -2.74 -0.36 9.27
CA SER A 138 -3.15 0.98 8.81
C SER A 138 -3.47 1.97 9.93
N HIS A 139 -3.84 1.47 11.12
CA HIS A 139 -4.17 2.25 12.30
C HIS A 139 -2.92 2.72 13.09
N LYS A 140 -1.72 2.28 12.72
CA LYS A 140 -0.44 2.75 13.28
C LYS A 140 0.47 3.42 12.23
N ILE A 141 0.32 3.08 10.96
CA ILE A 141 1.20 3.55 9.88
C ILE A 141 0.38 4.44 8.95
N ALA A 142 0.85 5.65 8.65
CA ALA A 142 0.13 6.66 7.88
C ALA A 142 0.13 6.39 6.36
N ALA A 143 1.25 5.95 5.79
CA ALA A 143 1.41 5.70 4.35
C ALA A 143 2.42 4.59 4.06
N PHE A 144 2.30 3.98 2.88
CA PHE A 144 3.00 2.74 2.51
C PHE A 144 3.72 2.84 1.16
N GLY A 145 4.82 2.09 1.01
CA GLY A 145 5.63 2.04 -0.20
C GLY A 145 6.06 0.63 -0.58
N SER A 146 5.72 0.15 -1.79
CA SER A 146 6.25 -1.10 -2.33
C SER A 146 7.25 -0.83 -3.45
N VAL A 147 8.44 -1.40 -3.35
CA VAL A 147 9.45 -1.37 -4.42
C VAL A 147 9.69 -2.79 -4.91
N THR A 148 9.32 -3.05 -6.17
CA THR A 148 9.43 -4.36 -6.82
C THR A 148 8.80 -5.52 -6.04
N GLY A 149 7.86 -5.23 -5.15
CA GLY A 149 7.02 -6.19 -4.45
C GLY A 149 5.56 -6.04 -4.90
N ASN A 150 4.71 -6.99 -4.55
CA ASN A 150 3.35 -7.04 -5.04
C ASN A 150 2.34 -7.31 -3.92
N PHE A 151 1.05 -7.24 -4.22
CA PHE A 151 0.01 -7.37 -3.21
C PHE A 151 -0.59 -8.77 -3.18
N MET A 152 -0.28 -9.54 -2.14
CA MET A 152 -0.96 -10.78 -1.82
C MET A 152 -2.21 -10.49 -0.99
N LEU A 153 -3.37 -11.00 -1.42
CA LEU A 153 -4.60 -10.98 -0.63
C LEU A 153 -4.83 -12.38 -0.07
N ASN A 154 -4.51 -12.57 1.21
CA ASN A 154 -4.63 -13.89 1.84
C ASN A 154 -6.09 -14.24 2.13
N ASP A 155 -6.47 -15.52 2.07
CA ASP A 155 -7.86 -15.99 2.26
C ASP A 155 -8.50 -15.55 3.60
N ASN A 156 -7.67 -15.18 4.60
CA ASN A 156 -8.10 -14.72 5.92
C ASN A 156 -7.72 -13.26 6.21
N GLN A 157 -7.21 -12.52 5.22
CA GLN A 157 -6.85 -11.12 5.40
C GLN A 157 -8.08 -10.25 5.20
N GLU A 158 -8.45 -9.53 6.25
CA GLU A 158 -9.47 -8.49 6.19
C GLU A 158 -8.76 -7.13 6.06
N CYS A 159 -8.65 -6.61 4.84
CA CYS A 159 -8.34 -5.20 4.61
C CYS A 159 -9.61 -4.38 4.90
N ASP A 160 -10.04 -4.32 6.16
CA ASP A 160 -11.20 -3.53 6.62
C ASP A 160 -10.72 -2.33 7.43
N ASP A 161 -10.00 -1.42 6.76
CA ASP A 161 -9.53 -0.21 7.42
C ASP A 161 -10.65 0.84 7.47
N PHE A 162 -10.67 1.57 8.58
CA PHE A 162 -11.61 2.67 8.79
C PHE A 162 -11.16 3.98 8.10
N ARG A 163 -10.18 3.92 7.18
CA ARG A 163 -9.61 5.08 6.48
C ARG A 163 -9.11 4.77 5.07
N GLU A 164 -8.94 5.84 4.29
CA GLU A 164 -8.19 5.79 3.03
C GLU A 164 -6.68 5.60 3.31
N ILE A 165 -6.00 4.88 2.42
CA ILE A 165 -4.62 4.39 2.59
C ILE A 165 -3.74 4.89 1.45
N PRO A 166 -2.83 5.84 1.69
CA PRO A 166 -1.88 6.30 0.68
C PRO A 166 -0.80 5.26 0.39
N ILE A 167 -0.59 4.97 -0.90
CA ILE A 167 0.38 3.98 -1.37
C ILE A 167 1.23 4.53 -2.51
N LEU A 168 2.54 4.28 -2.44
CA LEU A 168 3.47 4.41 -3.56
C LEU A 168 3.94 3.02 -4.00
N HIS A 169 3.96 2.76 -5.30
CA HIS A 169 4.46 1.52 -5.88
C HIS A 169 5.44 1.82 -7.02
N ALA A 170 6.70 1.38 -6.94
CA ALA A 170 7.62 1.39 -8.08
C ALA A 170 7.95 -0.03 -8.57
N HIS A 171 7.81 -0.28 -9.88
CA HIS A 171 8.02 -1.62 -10.44
C HIS A 171 8.62 -1.58 -11.84
N GLY A 172 9.53 -2.52 -12.12
CA GLY A 172 10.20 -2.67 -13.41
C GLY A 172 9.40 -3.53 -14.38
N THR A 173 9.29 -3.13 -15.65
CA THR A 173 8.56 -3.94 -16.65
C THR A 173 9.34 -5.18 -17.10
N MET A 174 10.63 -5.28 -16.77
CA MET A 174 11.51 -6.41 -17.04
C MET A 174 11.94 -7.11 -15.75
N ASP A 175 11.14 -6.98 -14.70
CA ASP A 175 11.26 -7.77 -13.48
C ASP A 175 10.86 -9.23 -13.76
N TYR A 176 11.82 -10.14 -13.71
CA TYR A 176 11.60 -11.58 -13.92
C TYR A 176 11.43 -12.37 -12.61
N ILE A 177 11.54 -11.71 -11.47
CA ILE A 177 11.39 -12.32 -10.14
C ILE A 177 9.95 -12.13 -9.66
N VAL A 178 9.47 -10.88 -9.70
CA VAL A 178 8.08 -10.50 -9.45
C VAL A 178 7.54 -9.87 -10.73
N PRO A 179 6.90 -10.64 -11.62
CA PRO A 179 6.54 -10.15 -12.94
C PRO A 179 5.51 -9.04 -12.93
N TYR A 180 5.69 -8.05 -13.80
CA TYR A 180 4.83 -6.87 -13.88
C TYR A 180 3.40 -7.20 -14.37
N ASP A 181 3.30 -8.02 -15.43
CA ASP A 181 2.05 -8.24 -16.17
C ASP A 181 1.28 -9.50 -15.75
N TYR A 182 1.81 -10.31 -14.82
CA TYR A 182 1.15 -11.53 -14.38
C TYR A 182 1.60 -11.97 -12.99
N SER A 183 0.75 -12.75 -12.32
CA SER A 183 1.07 -13.37 -11.04
C SER A 183 1.71 -14.75 -11.23
N PHE A 184 2.77 -15.03 -10.47
CA PHE A 184 3.40 -16.35 -10.40
C PHE A 184 3.10 -17.09 -9.09
N ASP A 185 2.66 -16.37 -8.06
CA ASP A 185 2.53 -16.84 -6.68
C ASP A 185 1.12 -16.73 -6.10
N GLY A 186 0.17 -16.21 -6.86
CA GLY A 186 -1.20 -15.99 -6.41
C GLY A 186 -1.47 -14.56 -5.93
N SER A 187 -0.45 -13.70 -5.85
CA SER A 187 -0.64 -12.26 -5.64
C SER A 187 -1.42 -11.63 -6.79
N LEU A 188 -2.02 -10.46 -6.57
CA LEU A 188 -2.50 -9.61 -7.67
C LEU A 188 -1.30 -9.20 -8.53
N TYR A 189 -1.42 -9.07 -9.86
CA TYR A 189 -0.36 -8.39 -10.62
C TYR A 189 -0.52 -6.85 -10.55
N ILE A 190 0.44 -6.10 -11.08
CA ILE A 190 0.56 -4.65 -10.81
C ILE A 190 -0.72 -3.87 -11.10
N VAL A 191 -1.34 -4.10 -12.26
CA VAL A 191 -2.60 -3.42 -12.65
C VAL A 191 -3.77 -3.85 -11.76
N GLU A 192 -3.83 -5.10 -11.31
CA GLU A 192 -4.86 -5.57 -10.38
C GLU A 192 -4.69 -4.94 -9.00
N SER A 193 -3.46 -4.84 -8.50
CA SER A 193 -3.15 -4.16 -7.23
C SER A 193 -3.55 -2.69 -7.28
N ILE A 194 -3.19 -1.97 -8.36
CA ILE A 194 -3.63 -0.60 -8.60
C ILE A 194 -5.16 -0.52 -8.60
N THR A 195 -5.83 -1.40 -9.36
CA THR A 195 -7.29 -1.40 -9.47
C THR A 195 -7.97 -1.65 -8.12
N TYR A 196 -7.42 -2.55 -7.32
CA TYR A 196 -7.90 -2.81 -5.96
C TYR A 196 -7.85 -1.53 -5.11
N TRP A 197 -6.69 -0.90 -5.02
CA TRP A 197 -6.50 0.28 -4.16
C TRP A 197 -7.21 1.54 -4.69
N GLN A 198 -7.40 1.67 -6.00
CA GLN A 198 -8.31 2.67 -6.56
C GLN A 198 -9.74 2.46 -6.10
N GLY A 199 -10.22 1.21 -6.11
CA GLY A 199 -11.55 0.86 -5.61
C GLY A 199 -11.69 1.09 -4.12
N TYR A 200 -10.67 0.72 -3.35
CA TYR A 200 -10.60 0.89 -1.91
C TYR A 200 -10.66 2.36 -1.48
N ASN A 201 -9.78 3.19 -2.04
CA ASN A 201 -9.67 4.62 -1.75
C ASN A 201 -10.62 5.50 -2.60
N ASN A 202 -11.48 4.91 -3.42
CA ASN A 202 -12.36 5.63 -4.35
C ASN A 202 -11.61 6.68 -5.21
N LEU A 203 -10.48 6.28 -5.80
CA LEU A 203 -9.64 7.12 -6.66
C LEU A 203 -10.15 7.06 -8.10
N THR A 204 -10.74 8.15 -8.57
CA THR A 204 -11.49 8.18 -9.85
C THR A 204 -10.78 8.92 -10.98
N TYR A 205 -9.73 9.66 -10.68
CA TYR A 205 -8.92 10.37 -11.67
C TYR A 205 -7.53 9.74 -11.78
N GLU A 206 -6.93 9.95 -12.95
CA GLU A 206 -5.59 9.52 -13.29
C GLU A 206 -4.84 10.70 -13.90
N LEU A 207 -3.60 10.89 -13.44
CA LEU A 207 -2.61 11.77 -14.05
C LEU A 207 -1.40 10.93 -14.44
N ILE A 208 -0.86 11.17 -15.64
CA ILE A 208 0.32 10.49 -16.16
C ILE A 208 1.38 11.54 -16.46
N ASP A 209 2.53 11.43 -15.81
CA ASP A 209 3.71 12.24 -16.04
C ASP A 209 4.84 11.38 -16.60
N THR A 210 5.38 11.75 -17.75
CA THR A 210 6.64 11.15 -18.24
C THR A 210 7.80 11.82 -17.53
N ILE A 211 8.61 11.04 -16.83
CA ILE A 211 9.83 11.53 -16.20
C ILE A 211 10.89 11.71 -17.30
N PRO A 212 11.64 12.83 -17.32
CA PRO A 212 12.73 12.98 -18.26
C PRO A 212 13.75 11.84 -18.13
N ASP A 213 14.02 11.16 -19.24
CA ASP A 213 15.13 10.21 -19.39
C ASP A 213 16.45 11.01 -19.42
N ILE A 214 17.10 11.09 -18.27
CA ILE A 214 18.35 11.82 -18.03
C ILE A 214 19.57 10.92 -18.22
N ASP A 215 19.43 9.61 -18.02
CA ASP A 215 20.49 8.63 -18.27
C ASP A 215 20.09 7.65 -19.39
N ASN A 216 20.34 8.06 -20.62
CA ASN A 216 20.01 7.26 -21.80
C ASN A 216 20.90 6.00 -21.98
N THR A 217 21.73 5.63 -20.99
CA THR A 217 22.62 4.46 -21.04
C THR A 217 22.12 3.26 -20.25
N ASP A 218 21.14 3.45 -19.37
CA ASP A 218 20.60 2.37 -18.53
C ASP A 218 19.54 1.50 -19.23
N ASN A 219 19.16 1.88 -20.46
CA ASN A 219 18.12 1.24 -21.29
C ASN A 219 16.74 1.19 -20.61
N SER A 220 16.42 2.20 -19.81
CA SER A 220 15.14 2.34 -19.15
C SER A 220 14.58 3.76 -19.27
N TYR A 221 13.30 3.92 -18.94
CA TYR A 221 12.65 5.23 -18.78
C TYR A 221 11.43 5.07 -17.86
N VAL A 222 10.91 6.17 -17.31
CA VAL A 222 9.89 6.12 -16.27
C VAL A 222 8.64 6.91 -16.64
N GLU A 223 7.48 6.29 -16.41
CA GLU A 223 6.19 6.98 -16.34
C GLU A 223 5.68 6.94 -14.90
N LYS A 224 5.23 8.08 -14.39
CA LYS A 224 4.58 8.21 -13.10
C LYS A 224 3.08 8.36 -13.29
N PHE A 225 2.32 7.42 -12.73
CA PHE A 225 0.87 7.46 -12.66
C PHE A 225 0.48 7.93 -11.26
N THR A 226 -0.44 8.88 -11.18
CA THR A 226 -1.04 9.31 -9.91
C THR A 226 -2.54 9.14 -10.00
N TYR A 227 -3.08 8.26 -9.16
CA TYR A 227 -4.51 8.06 -9.02
C TYR A 227 -5.00 8.80 -7.79
N TYR A 228 -6.04 9.61 -7.95
CA TYR A 228 -6.52 10.52 -6.92
C TYR A 228 -8.03 10.77 -7.06
N ASN A 229 -8.60 11.52 -6.12
CA ASN A 229 -9.94 12.11 -6.23
C ASN A 229 -9.91 13.58 -5.75
N ASP A 230 -10.98 14.34 -6.00
CA ASP A 230 -11.02 15.78 -5.65
C ASP A 230 -11.34 16.07 -4.17
N TYR A 231 -11.67 15.04 -3.39
CA TYR A 231 -12.24 15.18 -2.03
C TYR A 231 -11.34 14.62 -0.94
N SER A 232 -10.26 13.94 -1.30
CA SER A 232 -9.26 13.36 -0.42
C SER A 232 -7.86 13.77 -0.85
N SER A 233 -6.95 13.86 0.12
CA SER A 233 -5.51 13.99 -0.13
C SER A 233 -4.84 12.67 -0.47
N THR A 234 -5.52 11.53 -0.28
CA THR A 234 -4.98 10.19 -0.56
C THR A 234 -4.71 10.00 -2.04
N GLU A 235 -3.49 9.56 -2.35
CA GLU A 235 -3.06 9.18 -3.68
C GLU A 235 -2.59 7.71 -3.70
N PHE A 236 -2.80 7.04 -4.84
CA PHE A 236 -1.99 5.89 -5.23
C PHE A 236 -1.02 6.35 -6.31
N VAL A 237 0.29 6.27 -6.05
CA VAL A 237 1.33 6.69 -7.00
C VAL A 237 2.04 5.45 -7.53
N HIS A 238 2.06 5.26 -8.84
CA HIS A 238 2.79 4.17 -9.48
C HIS A 238 3.92 4.69 -10.38
N PHE A 239 5.15 4.27 -10.11
CA PHE A 239 6.28 4.43 -11.04
C PHE A 239 6.43 3.16 -11.85
N ARG A 240 6.08 3.26 -13.14
CA ARG A 240 6.35 2.21 -14.12
C ARG A 240 7.72 2.46 -14.74
N VAL A 241 8.66 1.59 -14.45
CA VAL A 241 10.04 1.69 -14.96
C VAL A 241 10.19 0.75 -16.15
N TYR A 242 10.01 1.28 -17.36
CA TYR A 242 10.16 0.51 -18.59
C TYR A 242 11.61 0.07 -18.74
N GLY A 243 11.83 -1.22 -19.01
CA GLY A 243 13.18 -1.78 -19.10
C GLY A 243 13.86 -2.04 -17.75
N GLY A 244 13.32 -1.51 -16.65
CA GLY A 244 13.80 -1.76 -15.28
C GLY A 244 13.52 -3.19 -14.82
N GLY A 245 14.42 -3.73 -13.99
CA GLY A 245 14.32 -5.04 -13.38
C GLY A 245 13.74 -5.02 -11.96
N HIS A 246 14.08 -6.05 -11.19
CA HIS A 246 13.78 -6.25 -9.77
C HIS A 246 14.73 -5.45 -8.87
N GLN A 247 14.75 -4.12 -9.02
CA GLN A 247 15.75 -3.25 -8.41
C GLN A 247 15.15 -2.20 -7.46
N TRP A 248 15.96 -1.75 -6.51
CA TRP A 248 15.73 -0.48 -5.80
C TRP A 248 16.23 0.68 -6.66
N PHE A 249 15.35 1.23 -7.50
CA PHE A 249 15.71 2.20 -8.54
C PHE A 249 16.46 3.43 -8.00
N GLY A 250 17.57 3.78 -8.63
CA GLY A 250 18.46 4.86 -8.23
C GLY A 250 19.45 4.51 -7.11
N SER A 251 19.46 3.25 -6.64
CA SER A 251 20.51 2.79 -5.71
C SER A 251 21.86 2.73 -6.41
N ILE A 252 22.90 3.23 -5.73
CA ILE A 252 24.30 3.18 -6.20
C ILE A 252 24.84 1.74 -6.20
N ILE A 253 24.21 0.83 -5.43
CA ILE A 253 24.65 -0.56 -5.29
C ILE A 253 23.89 -1.49 -6.26
N ALA A 254 22.70 -1.09 -6.71
CA ALA A 254 21.86 -1.86 -7.64
C ALA A 254 22.58 -2.29 -8.93
N ASP A 255 23.50 -1.47 -9.45
CA ASP A 255 24.26 -1.77 -10.65
C ASP A 255 25.19 -2.99 -10.51
N TRP A 256 25.66 -3.27 -9.29
CA TRP A 256 26.55 -4.40 -9.02
C TRP A 256 25.82 -5.75 -9.09
N VAL A 257 24.48 -5.73 -9.09
CA VAL A 257 23.63 -6.92 -9.10
C VAL A 257 22.70 -7.00 -10.32
N ILE A 258 22.97 -6.22 -11.38
CA ILE A 258 22.17 -6.23 -12.62
C ILE A 258 22.06 -7.64 -13.21
N PHE A 259 23.09 -8.46 -13.08
CA PHE A 259 23.09 -9.81 -13.63
C PHE A 259 22.13 -10.77 -12.90
N GLN A 260 21.72 -10.46 -11.68
CA GLN A 260 20.69 -11.21 -10.95
C GLN A 260 19.33 -10.53 -10.99
N LEU A 261 19.31 -9.21 -10.85
CA LEU A 261 18.09 -8.45 -10.58
C LEU A 261 17.60 -7.63 -11.79
N GLY A 262 18.31 -7.63 -12.91
CA GLY A 262 17.94 -6.86 -14.10
C GLY A 262 18.35 -5.39 -14.02
N ASN A 263 17.92 -4.56 -14.97
CA ASN A 263 18.43 -3.19 -15.08
C ASN A 263 17.96 -2.31 -13.94
N ASN A 264 18.89 -1.53 -13.38
CA ASN A 264 18.57 -0.38 -12.54
C ASN A 264 18.05 0.77 -13.43
N ASN A 265 17.42 1.77 -12.83
CA ASN A 265 17.08 3.04 -13.48
C ASN A 265 17.74 4.19 -12.72
N HIS A 266 18.27 5.15 -13.46
CA HIS A 266 19.00 6.31 -12.92
C HIS A 266 18.28 7.64 -13.13
N ASP A 267 17.05 7.61 -13.68
CA ASP A 267 16.22 8.80 -13.87
C ASP A 267 15.48 9.23 -12.60
N ILE A 268 15.19 8.25 -11.73
CA ILE A 268 14.57 8.48 -10.43
C ILE A 268 15.46 7.95 -9.30
N ASN A 269 15.35 8.57 -8.13
CA ASN A 269 15.82 7.98 -6.89
C ASN A 269 14.61 7.61 -6.03
N ILE A 270 14.36 6.30 -5.84
CA ILE A 270 13.14 5.88 -5.17
C ILE A 270 13.10 6.28 -3.68
N ASN A 271 14.26 6.53 -3.04
CA ASN A 271 14.27 7.06 -1.68
C ASN A 271 13.68 8.47 -1.62
N GLU A 272 14.04 9.34 -2.57
CA GLU A 272 13.50 10.70 -2.65
C GLU A 272 11.99 10.68 -2.91
N GLU A 273 11.52 9.82 -3.83
CA GLU A 273 10.11 9.69 -4.14
C GLU A 273 9.30 9.16 -2.95
N LEU A 274 9.80 8.13 -2.25
CA LEU A 274 9.17 7.61 -1.03
C LEU A 274 9.10 8.66 0.08
N ILE A 275 10.21 9.37 0.37
CA ILE A 275 10.25 10.39 1.40
C ILE A 275 9.31 11.55 1.08
N ASN A 276 9.34 12.05 -0.16
CA ASN A 276 8.45 13.12 -0.62
C ASN A 276 6.98 12.70 -0.57
N PHE A 277 6.69 11.44 -0.87
CA PHE A 277 5.34 10.89 -0.75
C PHE A 277 4.90 10.80 0.71
N PHE A 278 5.72 10.20 1.58
CA PHE A 278 5.42 10.00 2.99
C PHE A 278 5.17 11.32 3.73
N LEU A 279 5.99 12.33 3.50
CA LEU A 279 5.85 13.62 4.19
C LEU A 279 4.54 14.37 3.89
N LYS A 280 3.75 13.93 2.90
CA LYS A 280 2.40 14.45 2.63
C LYS A 280 1.37 14.02 3.68
N TYR A 281 1.61 12.95 4.42
CA TYR A 281 0.57 12.26 5.18
C TYR A 281 0.87 12.19 6.67
N LYS A 282 -0.17 12.38 7.46
CA LYS A 282 -0.22 12.04 8.88
C LYS A 282 -1.38 11.11 9.14
N LEU A 283 -1.24 10.24 10.12
CA LEU A 283 -2.31 9.32 10.47
C LEU A 283 -3.57 10.07 10.92
N SER A 284 -3.41 11.18 11.65
CA SER A 284 -4.48 12.06 12.11
C SER A 284 -5.22 12.80 11.00
N ASP A 285 -4.67 12.87 9.77
CA ASP A 285 -5.40 13.38 8.60
C ASP A 285 -6.62 12.50 8.30
N PHE A 286 -6.58 11.24 8.73
CA PHE A 286 -7.62 10.25 8.50
C PHE A 286 -8.43 9.92 9.76
N ILE A 287 -7.89 10.17 10.95
CA ILE A 287 -8.60 9.96 12.20
C ILE A 287 -9.50 11.18 12.44
N VAL A 288 -10.82 11.00 12.28
CA VAL A 288 -11.80 11.99 12.73
C VAL A 288 -11.77 12.07 14.26
N THR A 289 -10.86 12.90 14.79
CA THR A 289 -10.74 13.20 16.22
C THR A 289 -11.67 14.36 16.59
N ASP A 290 -12.98 14.12 16.61
CA ASP A 290 -13.84 14.95 17.46
C ASP A 290 -15.13 14.26 17.93
N MET A 291 -15.09 13.74 19.16
CA MET A 291 -16.29 13.44 19.95
C MET A 291 -16.98 14.72 20.50
N SER A 292 -16.58 15.93 20.07
CA SER A 292 -17.23 17.19 20.44
C SER A 292 -17.83 18.00 19.29
N THR A 293 -17.84 17.49 18.05
CA THR A 293 -18.64 18.06 16.96
C THR A 293 -19.36 16.98 16.13
N VAL A 294 -20.44 16.44 16.70
CA VAL A 294 -21.52 15.83 15.89
C VAL A 294 -22.19 16.95 15.10
N SER A 295 -21.60 17.36 13.99
CA SER A 295 -22.27 17.97 12.83
C SER A 295 -21.26 18.31 11.74
N ASN A 296 -20.81 17.32 10.98
CA ASN A 296 -20.69 17.37 9.51
C ASN A 296 -19.98 16.11 8.96
N VAL A 297 -20.45 14.92 9.32
CA VAL A 297 -20.56 13.90 8.26
C VAL A 297 -21.47 14.56 7.25
N GLU A 298 -21.01 14.81 6.03
CA GLU A 298 -21.87 15.34 4.97
C GLU A 298 -22.90 14.24 4.67
N ILE A 299 -23.97 14.22 5.47
CA ILE A 299 -25.06 13.27 5.33
C ILE A 299 -25.62 13.52 3.94
N PRO A 300 -25.51 12.53 3.03
CA PRO A 300 -25.90 12.76 1.67
C PRO A 300 -27.36 13.18 1.61
N ASN A 301 -27.66 14.24 0.85
CA ASN A 301 -29.05 14.60 0.59
C ASN A 301 -29.72 13.49 -0.25
N GLY A 302 -30.53 12.67 0.43
CA GLY A 302 -31.31 11.58 -0.13
C GLY A 302 -30.53 10.30 -0.43
N TYR A 303 -31.28 9.23 -0.71
CA TYR A 303 -30.71 7.97 -1.18
C TYR A 303 -30.32 8.06 -2.66
N LYS A 304 -29.26 7.36 -3.08
CA LYS A 304 -28.90 7.21 -4.50
C LYS A 304 -28.09 5.95 -4.75
N LEU A 305 -28.41 5.24 -5.83
CA LEU A 305 -27.58 4.20 -6.43
C LEU A 305 -26.87 4.76 -7.66
N TYR A 306 -25.55 4.69 -7.67
CA TYR A 306 -24.73 5.15 -8.79
C TYR A 306 -24.63 4.06 -9.87
N GLN A 307 -24.22 4.49 -11.06
CA GLN A 307 -23.84 3.55 -12.12
C GLN A 307 -22.57 2.82 -11.68
N ASN A 308 -22.54 1.50 -11.80
CA ASN A 308 -21.36 0.71 -11.49
C ASN A 308 -20.18 1.13 -12.39
N TYR A 309 -18.96 1.06 -11.86
CA TYR A 309 -17.75 1.39 -12.60
C TYR A 309 -16.67 0.33 -12.34
N PRO A 310 -15.97 -0.17 -13.39
CA PRO A 310 -16.23 0.10 -14.82
C PRO A 310 -17.59 -0.46 -15.29
N ASN A 311 -18.12 0.02 -16.43
CA ASN A 311 -19.29 -0.55 -17.11
C ASN A 311 -19.28 -0.18 -18.62
N PRO A 312 -19.05 -1.13 -19.55
CA PRO A 312 -18.88 -2.57 -19.32
C PRO A 312 -17.65 -2.92 -18.48
N PHE A 313 -17.64 -4.09 -17.84
CA PHE A 313 -16.57 -4.52 -16.93
C PHE A 313 -16.08 -5.94 -17.22
N ASN A 314 -14.83 -6.23 -16.85
CA ASN A 314 -14.20 -7.55 -16.90
C ASN A 314 -12.98 -7.61 -15.95
N PRO A 315 -12.88 -8.56 -14.99
CA PRO A 315 -13.95 -9.43 -14.52
C PRO A 315 -14.89 -8.74 -13.53
N ALA A 316 -14.50 -7.58 -12.98
CA ALA A 316 -15.15 -7.02 -11.80
C ALA A 316 -15.55 -5.54 -11.90
N THR A 317 -16.45 -5.13 -11.02
CA THR A 317 -17.00 -3.76 -10.97
C THR A 317 -17.37 -3.35 -9.55
N THR A 318 -17.37 -2.04 -9.30
CA THR A 318 -17.77 -1.45 -8.02
C THR A 318 -19.12 -0.75 -8.16
N ILE A 319 -20.03 -1.02 -7.20
CA ILE A 319 -21.35 -0.41 -7.09
C ILE A 319 -21.32 0.59 -5.93
N ALA A 320 -21.35 1.88 -6.24
CA ALA A 320 -21.46 2.94 -5.25
C ALA A 320 -22.91 3.33 -4.95
N TYR A 321 -23.20 3.69 -3.69
CA TYR A 321 -24.50 4.17 -3.23
C TYR A 321 -24.35 5.14 -2.05
N LYS A 322 -25.39 5.92 -1.75
CA LYS A 322 -25.39 6.87 -0.63
C LYS A 322 -26.66 6.76 0.19
N LEU A 323 -26.55 6.89 1.51
CA LEU A 323 -27.60 6.74 2.50
C LEU A 323 -27.73 8.03 3.34
N PRO A 324 -28.89 8.71 3.37
CA PRO A 324 -29.13 9.90 4.19
C PRO A 324 -29.36 9.56 5.68
N ALA A 325 -29.57 8.30 6.01
CA ALA A 325 -29.82 7.81 7.37
C ALA A 325 -29.43 6.33 7.44
N ASN A 326 -29.22 5.82 8.66
CA ASN A 326 -29.01 4.40 8.89
C ASN A 326 -30.20 3.60 8.34
N ALA A 327 -29.93 2.49 7.66
CA ALA A 327 -30.96 1.66 7.06
C ALA A 327 -30.46 0.22 6.86
N SER A 328 -31.40 -0.74 6.91
CA SER A 328 -31.18 -2.08 6.37
C SER A 328 -31.02 -1.97 4.85
N VAL A 329 -29.84 -2.33 4.36
CA VAL A 329 -29.49 -2.29 2.94
C VAL A 329 -29.47 -3.71 2.39
N ASN A 330 -30.18 -3.90 1.28
CA ASN A 330 -30.08 -5.08 0.46
C ASN A 330 -29.65 -4.70 -0.96
N ILE A 331 -28.49 -5.20 -1.41
CA ILE A 331 -28.05 -5.05 -2.81
C ILE A 331 -28.03 -6.43 -3.45
N THR A 332 -28.84 -6.60 -4.48
CA THR A 332 -29.00 -7.88 -5.18
C THR A 332 -28.82 -7.73 -6.68
N ILE A 333 -28.08 -8.67 -7.28
CA ILE A 333 -27.87 -8.78 -8.71
C ILE A 333 -28.84 -9.79 -9.31
N TYR A 334 -29.37 -9.44 -10.48
CA TYR A 334 -30.31 -10.24 -11.25
C TYR A 334 -29.86 -10.34 -12.71
N ASN A 335 -30.23 -11.43 -13.38
CA ASN A 335 -30.14 -11.48 -14.84
C ASN A 335 -31.32 -10.74 -15.50
N ILE A 336 -31.31 -10.64 -16.84
CA ILE A 336 -32.37 -9.95 -17.62
C ILE A 336 -33.78 -10.53 -17.47
N ILE A 337 -33.93 -11.75 -16.95
CA ILE A 337 -35.23 -12.40 -16.71
C ILE A 337 -35.69 -12.17 -15.26
N GLY A 338 -34.90 -11.44 -14.45
CA GLY A 338 -35.21 -11.16 -13.04
C GLY A 338 -34.85 -12.31 -12.08
N ARG A 339 -34.09 -13.32 -12.53
CA ARG A 339 -33.57 -14.35 -11.63
C ARG A 339 -32.41 -13.76 -10.82
N ARG A 340 -32.48 -13.91 -9.49
CA ARG A 340 -31.39 -13.55 -8.58
C ARG A 340 -30.12 -14.35 -8.91
N ILE A 341 -29.00 -13.64 -8.98
CA ILE A 341 -27.67 -14.16 -9.26
C ILE A 341 -26.82 -14.15 -7.99
N ARG A 342 -26.74 -12.98 -7.33
CA ARG A 342 -25.95 -12.80 -6.12
C ARG A 342 -26.56 -11.74 -5.20
N THR A 343 -26.49 -11.94 -3.90
CA THR A 343 -26.75 -10.89 -2.90
C THR A 343 -25.41 -10.35 -2.42
N LEU A 344 -25.14 -9.07 -2.64
CA LEU A 344 -23.87 -8.43 -2.28
C LEU A 344 -23.88 -7.82 -0.88
N VAL A 345 -25.03 -7.26 -0.47
CA VAL A 345 -25.22 -6.63 0.84
C VAL A 345 -26.57 -7.09 1.39
N ASN A 346 -26.62 -7.43 2.68
CA ASN A 346 -27.87 -7.78 3.38
C ASN A 346 -27.75 -7.57 4.90
N ASN A 347 -27.48 -6.34 5.32
CA ASN A 347 -27.30 -5.97 6.73
C ASN A 347 -27.69 -4.49 6.99
N GLU A 348 -27.68 -4.09 8.26
CA GLU A 348 -27.83 -2.69 8.66
C GLU A 348 -26.56 -1.90 8.31
N GLN A 349 -26.72 -0.74 7.69
CA GLN A 349 -25.63 0.15 7.29
C GLN A 349 -25.87 1.55 7.87
N THR A 350 -24.81 2.22 8.33
CA THR A 350 -24.90 3.59 8.82
C THR A 350 -24.96 4.59 7.67
N ALA A 351 -25.54 5.78 7.91
CA ALA A 351 -25.62 6.88 6.95
C ALA A 351 -24.25 7.23 6.36
N GLY A 352 -24.20 7.65 5.09
CA GLY A 352 -22.97 7.99 4.38
C GLY A 352 -22.91 7.46 2.95
N PHE A 353 -21.78 7.71 2.29
CA PHE A 353 -21.44 7.09 1.01
C PHE A 353 -20.87 5.68 1.24
N ARG A 354 -21.19 4.75 0.34
CA ARG A 354 -20.87 3.31 0.45
C ARG A 354 -20.53 2.74 -0.92
N THR A 355 -19.74 1.68 -0.94
CA THR A 355 -19.42 0.90 -2.14
C THR A 355 -19.57 -0.60 -1.86
N VAL A 356 -19.77 -1.39 -2.91
CA VAL A 356 -19.69 -2.85 -2.84
C VAL A 356 -19.17 -3.42 -4.15
N PHE A 357 -18.33 -4.45 -4.08
CA PHE A 357 -17.67 -5.08 -5.21
C PHE A 357 -18.47 -6.27 -5.77
N TRP A 358 -18.41 -6.46 -7.10
CA TRP A 358 -18.85 -7.70 -7.75
C TRP A 358 -17.84 -8.18 -8.77
N ASP A 359 -17.43 -9.43 -8.62
CA ASP A 359 -16.43 -10.19 -9.40
C ASP A 359 -17.02 -10.96 -10.60
N GLY A 360 -18.31 -10.80 -10.90
CA GLY A 360 -18.97 -11.61 -11.92
C GLY A 360 -19.26 -13.06 -11.50
N SER A 361 -19.40 -13.36 -10.21
CA SER A 361 -19.81 -14.68 -9.69
C SER A 361 -21.23 -14.69 -9.09
N ASN A 362 -21.80 -15.89 -8.90
CA ASN A 362 -23.11 -16.08 -8.26
C ASN A 362 -22.98 -16.36 -6.74
N ASP A 363 -24.11 -16.57 -6.04
CA ASP A 363 -24.13 -16.90 -4.59
C ASP A 363 -23.29 -18.15 -4.21
N MET A 364 -22.90 -19.01 -5.16
CA MET A 364 -22.04 -20.19 -4.93
C MET A 364 -20.56 -19.92 -5.27
N GLY A 365 -20.18 -18.67 -5.55
CA GLY A 365 -18.83 -18.29 -5.97
C GLY A 365 -18.46 -18.72 -7.40
N LEU A 366 -19.42 -19.24 -8.18
CA LEU A 366 -19.16 -19.69 -9.55
C LEU A 366 -19.32 -18.53 -10.55
N PRO A 367 -18.41 -18.38 -11.54
CA PRO A 367 -18.51 -17.36 -12.57
C PRO A 367 -19.84 -17.43 -13.33
N VAL A 368 -20.43 -16.28 -13.63
CA VAL A 368 -21.62 -16.20 -14.47
C VAL A 368 -21.27 -15.96 -15.94
N SER A 369 -22.24 -16.11 -16.82
CA SER A 369 -22.01 -15.88 -18.25
C SER A 369 -21.89 -14.38 -18.57
N PRO A 370 -21.11 -13.97 -19.57
CA PRO A 370 -21.09 -12.58 -20.03
C PRO A 370 -22.46 -12.13 -20.49
N GLY A 371 -22.77 -10.85 -20.30
CA GLY A 371 -24.06 -10.32 -20.71
C GLY A 371 -24.56 -9.16 -19.85
N LEU A 372 -25.84 -8.85 -20.03
CA LEU A 372 -26.51 -7.78 -19.31
C LEU A 372 -27.03 -8.29 -17.97
N TYR A 373 -26.76 -7.55 -16.91
CA TYR A 373 -27.25 -7.78 -15.56
C TYR A 373 -27.94 -6.54 -15.03
N LEU A 374 -28.79 -6.73 -14.03
CA LEU A 374 -29.42 -5.67 -13.26
C LEU A 374 -28.94 -5.77 -11.82
N TYR A 375 -28.70 -4.65 -11.16
CA TYR A 375 -28.48 -4.62 -9.72
C TYR A 375 -29.47 -3.66 -9.09
N THR A 376 -30.05 -4.07 -7.97
CA THR A 376 -31.07 -3.32 -7.24
C THR A 376 -30.61 -3.12 -5.81
N ILE A 377 -30.73 -1.88 -5.33
CA ILE A 377 -30.63 -1.56 -3.91
C ILE A 377 -32.03 -1.40 -3.32
N ILE A 378 -32.24 -1.94 -2.12
CA ILE A 378 -33.36 -1.65 -1.23
C ILE A 378 -32.77 -1.11 0.07
N ALA A 379 -33.13 0.12 0.44
CA ALA A 379 -32.70 0.76 1.69
C ALA A 379 -33.91 1.45 2.34
N GLY A 380 -34.56 0.77 3.29
CA GLY A 380 -35.87 1.20 3.82
C GLY A 380 -36.92 1.29 2.69
N ASN A 381 -37.46 2.50 2.45
CA ASN A 381 -38.44 2.75 1.38
C ASN A 381 -37.79 3.09 0.02
N PHE A 382 -36.47 3.25 -0.03
CA PHE A 382 -35.77 3.54 -1.26
C PHE A 382 -35.48 2.26 -2.04
N ILE A 383 -35.91 2.23 -3.31
CA ILE A 383 -35.60 1.15 -4.25
C ILE A 383 -35.09 1.78 -5.53
N GLN A 384 -33.90 1.36 -5.98
CA GLN A 384 -33.37 1.78 -7.27
C GLN A 384 -32.69 0.60 -7.97
N THR A 385 -32.96 0.45 -9.26
CA THR A 385 -32.35 -0.55 -10.12
C THR A 385 -31.53 0.12 -11.21
N LYS A 386 -30.37 -0.47 -11.52
CA LYS A 386 -29.46 -0.06 -12.59
C LYS A 386 -29.04 -1.29 -13.39
N LYS A 387 -28.50 -1.06 -14.59
CA LYS A 387 -28.04 -2.12 -15.49
C LYS A 387 -26.52 -2.10 -15.61
N MET A 388 -25.90 -3.25 -15.78
CA MET A 388 -24.46 -3.40 -15.97
C MET A 388 -24.17 -4.45 -17.04
N VAL A 389 -23.06 -4.29 -17.76
CA VAL A 389 -22.65 -5.16 -18.86
C VAL A 389 -21.35 -5.86 -18.46
N PHE A 390 -21.44 -7.17 -18.30
CA PHE A 390 -20.29 -8.03 -18.01
C PHE A 390 -19.70 -8.56 -19.31
N LEU A 391 -18.39 -8.37 -19.51
CA LEU A 391 -17.60 -8.88 -20.64
C LEU A 391 -16.68 -10.00 -20.16
N LYS A 392 -16.17 -10.80 -21.10
CA LYS A 392 -15.18 -11.84 -20.84
C LYS A 392 -13.89 -11.55 -21.58
#